data_AF-J2SCX0-F1
#
_entry.id   AF-J2SCX0-F1
#
_cell.length_a   1.000
_cell.length_b   1.000
_cell.length_c   1.000
_cell.angle_alpha   90.00
_cell.angle_beta   90.00
_cell.angle_gamma   90.00
#
_symmetry.space_group_name_H-M   'P 1'
#
loop_
_entity.id
_entity.type
_entity.pdbx_description
1 polymer ?
#
loop_
_entity_poly.entity_id
_entity_poly.type
_entity_poly.pdbx_seq_one_letter_code
_entity_poly.pdbx_strand_id
1 'polypeptide(L)'
;MSKSLLSIAVAAFVLSGCSLIPDYQQPEAPVAGQYPQGPAYSPAQAPNQAAAEQGWKQFFHDPALQQLIQTALENNRDLRVAALNIDAYAAQYRIQRADLFPAVSATGSGSR
;
A
#
# COMPACT_ATOMS: atom_id res chain seq x y z
N MET A 1 33.58 -17.44 -27.49
CA MET A 1 32.50 -16.47 -27.17
C MET A 1 31.12 -17.12 -27.11
N SER A 2 30.72 -17.94 -28.09
CA SER A 2 29.42 -18.65 -28.11
C SER A 2 29.15 -19.55 -26.89
N LYS A 3 30.16 -20.26 -26.37
CA LYS A 3 30.02 -21.13 -25.18
C LYS A 3 29.71 -20.35 -23.89
N SER A 4 30.25 -19.13 -23.75
CA SER A 4 30.02 -18.28 -22.56
C SER A 4 28.62 -17.66 -22.57
N LEU A 5 28.12 -17.30 -23.76
CA LEU A 5 26.74 -16.83 -23.93
C LEU A 5 25.70 -17.92 -23.62
N LEU A 6 25.99 -19.17 -23.98
CA LEU A 6 25.12 -20.32 -23.68
C LEU A 6 25.03 -20.58 -22.16
N SER A 7 26.14 -20.47 -21.43
CA SER A 7 26.16 -20.62 -19.97
C SER A 7 25.36 -19.53 -19.24
N ILE A 8 25.41 -18.29 -19.73
CA ILE A 8 24.64 -17.16 -19.19
C ILE A 8 23.14 -17.37 -19.42
N ALA A 9 22.74 -17.84 -20.61
CA ALA A 9 21.35 -18.11 -20.94
C ALA A 9 20.75 -19.25 -20.09
N VAL A 10 21.51 -20.33 -19.85
CA VAL A 10 21.08 -21.44 -18.98
C VAL A 10 20.97 -21.00 -17.53
N ALA A 11 21.93 -20.20 -17.02
CA ALA A 11 21.83 -19.63 -15.69
C ALA A 11 20.58 -18.73 -15.54
N ALA A 12 20.31 -17.87 -16.51
CA ALA A 12 19.11 -17.02 -16.49
C ALA A 12 17.80 -17.83 -16.48
N PHE A 13 17.75 -18.98 -17.16
CA PHE A 13 16.59 -19.86 -17.18
C PHE A 13 16.42 -20.67 -15.88
N VAL A 14 17.52 -21.03 -15.20
CA VAL A 14 17.44 -21.69 -13.88
C VAL A 14 17.05 -20.71 -12.78
N LEU A 15 17.40 -19.43 -12.92
CA LEU A 15 16.97 -18.37 -12.01
C LEU A 15 15.53 -17.88 -12.24
N SER A 16 14.83 -18.33 -13.28
CA SER A 16 13.42 -17.97 -13.45
C SER A 16 12.54 -18.73 -12.45
N GLY A 17 11.98 -18.03 -11.47
CA GLY A 17 11.05 -18.60 -10.50
C GLY A 17 9.62 -18.66 -11.03
N CYS A 18 8.89 -19.72 -10.68
CA CYS A 18 7.44 -19.80 -10.87
C CYS A 18 6.74 -19.24 -9.63
N SER A 19 5.75 -18.35 -9.82
CA SER A 19 4.86 -17.92 -8.73
C SER A 19 3.74 -18.94 -8.55
N LEU A 20 3.54 -19.40 -7.31
CA LEU A 20 2.44 -20.27 -6.91
C LEU A 20 1.36 -19.50 -6.13
N ILE A 21 1.38 -18.17 -6.22
CA ILE A 21 0.39 -17.32 -5.56
C ILE A 21 -0.96 -17.53 -6.28
N PRO A 22 -2.03 -17.91 -5.57
CA PRO A 22 -3.35 -18.07 -6.17
C PRO A 22 -3.93 -16.72 -6.58
N ASP A 23 -4.88 -16.75 -7.52
CA ASP A 23 -5.60 -15.54 -7.91
C ASP A 23 -6.39 -14.97 -6.72
N TYR A 24 -6.28 -13.65 -6.53
CA TYR A 24 -7.04 -12.96 -5.50
C TYR A 24 -8.53 -12.88 -5.88
N GLN A 25 -9.40 -13.41 -5.02
CA GLN A 25 -10.84 -13.26 -5.12
C GLN A 25 -11.35 -12.43 -3.95
N GLN A 26 -11.94 -11.27 -4.23
CA GLN A 26 -12.54 -10.43 -3.21
C GLN A 26 -13.83 -11.09 -2.69
N PRO A 27 -13.97 -11.29 -1.37
CA PRO A 27 -15.22 -11.80 -0.81
C PRO A 27 -16.38 -10.82 -1.03
N GLU A 28 -17.58 -11.35 -1.25
CA GLU A 28 -18.80 -10.54 -1.27
C GLU A 28 -19.05 -9.90 0.10
N ALA A 29 -19.47 -8.63 0.10
CA ALA A 29 -19.75 -7.90 1.33
C ALA A 29 -21.04 -8.44 1.98
N PRO A 30 -21.02 -8.91 3.24
CA PRO A 30 -22.18 -9.53 3.90
C PRO A 30 -23.12 -8.46 4.48
N VAL A 31 -23.52 -7.50 3.64
CA VAL A 31 -24.38 -6.38 4.00
C VAL A 31 -25.54 -6.29 3.02
N ALA A 32 -26.62 -5.62 3.43
CA ALA A 32 -27.69 -5.30 2.49
C ALA A 32 -27.16 -4.41 1.36
N GLY A 33 -27.63 -4.63 0.13
CA GLY A 33 -27.21 -3.83 -1.02
C GLY A 33 -27.65 -2.36 -0.96
N GLN A 34 -28.53 -2.00 -0.03
CA GLN A 34 -29.00 -0.64 0.21
C GLN A 34 -29.17 -0.38 1.71
N TYR A 35 -29.11 0.89 2.09
CA TYR A 35 -29.42 1.33 3.45
C TYR A 35 -30.90 1.10 3.82
N PRO A 36 -31.22 0.99 5.11
CA PRO A 36 -32.61 0.87 5.58
C PRO A 36 -33.50 2.04 5.13
N GLN A 37 -34.80 1.76 5.03
CA GLN A 37 -35.84 2.73 4.68
C GLN A 37 -36.87 2.84 5.82
N GLY A 38 -37.56 3.98 5.94
CA GLY A 38 -38.61 4.19 6.95
C GLY A 38 -38.74 5.65 7.39
N PRO A 39 -39.61 5.97 8.36
CA PRO A 39 -39.88 7.36 8.77
C PRO A 39 -38.66 8.12 9.30
N ALA A 40 -37.66 7.41 9.81
CA ALA A 40 -36.39 7.98 10.28
C ALA A 40 -35.35 8.16 9.15
N TYR A 41 -35.61 7.64 7.95
CA TYR A 41 -34.68 7.62 6.82
C TYR A 41 -35.25 8.48 5.69
N SER A 42 -34.53 9.53 5.32
CA SER A 42 -34.88 10.31 4.14
C SER A 42 -34.70 9.46 2.87
N PRO A 43 -35.52 9.65 1.84
CA PRO A 43 -35.39 8.92 0.59
C PRO A 43 -33.97 9.07 0.03
N ALA A 44 -33.26 7.95 -0.12
CA ALA A 44 -31.91 7.94 -0.65
C ALA A 44 -31.95 8.24 -2.15
N GLN A 45 -31.30 9.33 -2.57
CA GLN A 45 -31.00 9.61 -3.97
C GLN A 45 -29.52 9.34 -4.20
N ALA A 46 -29.19 8.69 -5.32
CA ALA A 46 -27.80 8.49 -5.71
C ALA A 46 -27.17 9.87 -5.93
N PRO A 47 -26.13 10.25 -5.16
CA PRO A 47 -25.47 11.53 -5.36
C PRO A 47 -24.68 11.50 -6.67
N ASN A 48 -24.58 12.65 -7.33
CA ASN A 48 -23.77 12.79 -8.55
C ASN A 48 -22.26 12.62 -8.29
N GLN A 49 -21.84 12.74 -7.03
CA GLN A 49 -20.46 12.61 -6.59
C GLN A 49 -20.42 11.84 -5.27
N ALA A 50 -19.45 10.95 -5.10
CA ALA A 50 -19.25 10.26 -3.83
C ALA A 50 -18.73 11.25 -2.75
N ALA A 51 -19.21 11.12 -1.52
CA ALA A 51 -18.80 12.00 -0.42
C ALA A 51 -17.28 11.99 -0.18
N ALA A 52 -16.61 10.86 -0.45
CA ALA A 52 -15.15 10.73 -0.37
C ALA A 52 -14.40 11.66 -1.33
N GLU A 53 -15.03 12.05 -2.45
CA GLU A 53 -14.43 12.91 -3.47
C GLU A 53 -14.69 14.40 -3.22
N GLN A 54 -15.69 14.74 -2.40
CA GLN A 54 -16.12 16.12 -2.15
C GLN A 54 -15.04 16.97 -1.45
N GLY A 55 -14.06 16.34 -0.78
CA GLY A 55 -12.98 17.04 -0.09
C GLY A 55 -13.45 17.84 1.13
N TRP A 56 -12.76 17.71 2.26
CA TRP A 56 -13.21 18.29 3.52
C TRP A 56 -13.36 19.83 3.49
N LYS A 57 -12.56 20.54 2.69
CA LYS A 57 -12.65 22.01 2.55
C LYS A 57 -13.96 22.47 1.92
N GLN A 58 -14.56 21.69 1.03
CA GLN A 58 -15.84 22.04 0.41
C GLN A 58 -17.02 21.68 1.32
N PHE A 59 -16.82 20.69 2.19
CA PHE A 59 -17.82 20.24 3.16
C PHE A 59 -17.93 21.15 4.39
N PHE A 60 -16.79 21.56 4.98
CA PHE A 60 -16.78 22.45 6.13
C PHE A 60 -16.72 23.91 5.68
N HIS A 61 -17.76 24.70 5.94
CA HIS A 61 -17.82 26.09 5.47
C HIS A 61 -17.17 27.12 6.42
N ASP A 62 -16.95 26.78 7.69
CA ASP A 62 -16.33 27.69 8.66
C ASP A 62 -14.81 27.82 8.42
N PRO A 63 -14.31 29.02 8.08
CA PRO A 63 -12.89 29.23 7.81
C PRO A 63 -12.00 28.97 9.04
N ALA A 64 -12.49 29.24 10.26
CA ALA A 64 -11.74 28.97 11.48
C ALA A 64 -11.56 27.46 11.68
N LEU A 65 -12.63 26.68 11.47
CA LEU A 65 -12.57 25.22 11.51
C LEU A 65 -11.64 24.67 10.42
N GLN A 66 -11.69 25.21 9.20
CA GLN A 66 -10.79 24.77 8.14
C GLN A 66 -9.32 24.99 8.51
N GLN A 67 -8.99 26.11 9.15
CA GLN A 67 -7.63 26.40 9.61
C GLN A 67 -7.19 25.45 10.73
N LEU A 68 -8.10 25.08 11.65
CA LEU A 68 -7.82 24.09 12.68
C LEU A 68 -7.56 22.70 12.10
N ILE A 69 -8.36 22.28 11.11
CA ILE A 69 -8.15 21.00 10.40
C ILE A 69 -6.77 21.01 9.72
N GLN A 70 -6.43 22.07 8.99
CA GLN A 70 -5.13 22.20 8.35
C GLN A 70 -3.97 22.10 9.36
N THR A 71 -4.07 22.86 10.46
CA THR A 71 -3.08 22.84 11.55
C THR A 71 -2.94 21.45 12.15
N ALA A 72 -4.05 20.73 12.36
CA ALA A 72 -4.05 19.37 12.87
C ALA A 72 -3.40 18.40 11.88
N LEU A 73 -3.73 18.46 10.59
CA LEU A 73 -3.13 17.59 9.56
C LEU A 73 -1.61 17.76 9.47
N GLU A 74 -1.09 18.97 9.68
CA GLU A 74 0.35 19.25 9.64
C GLU A 74 1.08 18.85 10.93
N ASN A 75 0.42 18.96 12.09
CA ASN A 75 1.10 18.88 13.39
C ASN A 75 0.73 17.64 14.22
N ASN A 76 -0.34 16.93 13.88
CA ASN A 76 -0.80 15.77 14.64
C ASN A 76 0.28 14.67 14.66
N ARG A 77 0.55 14.13 15.85
CA ARG A 77 1.62 13.15 16.06
C ARG A 77 1.18 11.74 15.72
N ASP A 78 -0.09 11.41 15.90
CA ASP A 78 -0.64 10.10 15.51
C ASP A 78 -0.65 9.95 13.98
N LEU A 79 -1.05 10.99 13.24
CA LEU A 79 -0.98 11.01 11.77
C LEU A 79 0.47 10.88 11.27
N ARG A 80 1.41 11.50 11.98
CA ARG A 80 2.84 11.36 11.66
C ARG A 80 3.36 9.96 11.92
N VAL A 81 2.96 9.33 13.01
CA VAL A 81 3.27 7.92 13.28
C VAL A 81 2.68 7.04 12.20
N ALA A 82 1.43 7.26 11.80
CA ALA A 82 0.78 6.51 10.72
C ALA A 82 1.54 6.65 9.39
N ALA A 83 1.97 7.87 9.03
CA ALA A 83 2.80 8.09 7.84
C ALA A 83 4.16 7.37 7.92
N LEU A 84 4.85 7.46 9.07
CA LEU A 84 6.12 6.75 9.29
C LEU A 84 5.97 5.24 9.28
N ASN A 85 4.82 4.70 9.69
CA ASN A 85 4.55 3.27 9.58
C ASN A 85 4.53 2.83 8.10
N ILE A 86 3.97 3.63 7.19
CA ILE A 86 4.00 3.35 5.75
C ILE A 86 5.45 3.29 5.26
N ASP A 87 6.29 4.25 5.67
CA ASP A 87 7.72 4.27 5.31
C ASP A 87 8.47 3.04 5.86
N ALA A 88 8.15 2.62 7.09
CA ALA A 88 8.72 1.43 7.71
C ALA A 88 8.36 0.15 6.94
N TYR A 89 7.08 -0.01 6.58
CA TYR A 89 6.64 -1.15 5.76
C TYR A 89 7.23 -1.11 4.34
N ALA A 90 7.38 0.07 3.74
CA ALA A 90 8.06 0.21 2.45
C ALA A 90 9.54 -0.19 2.55
N ALA A 91 10.22 0.16 3.65
CA ALA A 91 11.59 -0.27 3.91
C ALA A 91 11.69 -1.78 4.12
N GLN A 92 10.77 -2.38 4.88
CA GLN A 92 10.69 -3.82 5.07
C GLN A 92 10.47 -4.55 3.74
N TYR A 93 9.58 -4.05 2.89
CA TYR A 93 9.39 -4.57 1.54
C TYR A 93 10.69 -4.51 0.71
N ARG A 94 11.45 -3.41 0.77
CA ARG A 94 12.74 -3.31 0.06
C ARG A 94 13.76 -4.35 0.55
N ILE A 95 13.79 -4.65 1.85
CA ILE A 95 14.66 -5.69 2.41
C ILE A 95 14.24 -7.07 1.85
N GLN A 96 12.96 -7.41 1.94
CA GLN A 96 12.45 -8.69 1.41
C GLN A 96 12.70 -8.82 -0.10
N ARG A 97 12.58 -7.73 -0.85
CA ARG A 97 12.90 -7.72 -2.28
C ARG A 97 14.41 -7.88 -2.54
N ALA A 98 15.27 -7.41 -1.64
CA ALA A 98 16.72 -7.53 -1.77
C ALA A 98 17.17 -9.01 -1.71
N ASP A 99 16.43 -9.87 -1.01
CA ASP A 99 16.70 -11.31 -0.92
C ASP A 99 16.55 -12.04 -2.28
N LEU A 100 15.95 -11.40 -3.29
CA LEU A 100 15.94 -11.92 -4.67
C LEU A 100 17.29 -11.77 -5.38
N PHE A 101 18.24 -11.04 -4.80
CA PHE A 101 19.56 -10.77 -5.37
C PHE A 101 20.65 -11.50 -4.55
N PRO A 102 21.79 -11.85 -5.18
CA PRO A 102 22.90 -12.46 -4.44
C PRO A 102 23.51 -11.46 -3.44
N ALA A 103 23.65 -11.88 -2.18
CA ALA A 103 24.39 -11.14 -1.18
C ALA A 103 25.90 -11.25 -1.44
N VAL A 104 26.60 -10.10 -1.50
CA VAL A 104 28.05 -10.05 -1.66
C VAL A 104 28.68 -9.66 -0.34
N SER A 105 29.53 -10.53 0.21
CA SER A 105 30.28 -10.27 1.45
C SER A 105 31.71 -10.82 1.34
N ALA A 106 32.63 -10.27 2.15
CA ALA A 106 34.00 -10.73 2.25
C ALA A 106 34.32 -11.03 3.72
N THR A 107 34.79 -12.26 4.00
CA THR A 107 35.16 -12.71 5.34
C THR A 107 36.57 -13.30 5.32
N GLY A 108 37.36 -13.06 6.38
CA GLY A 108 38.70 -13.61 6.54
C GLY A 108 38.83 -14.24 7.93
N SER A 109 39.38 -15.45 7.99
CA SER A 109 39.64 -16.17 9.24
C SER A 109 41.07 -16.73 9.26
N GLY A 110 41.65 -16.84 10.46
CA GLY A 110 42.99 -17.37 10.67
C GLY A 110 43.08 -18.08 12.02
N SER A 111 43.74 -19.25 12.03
CA SER A 111 44.13 -19.97 13.24
C SER A 111 45.65 -19.95 13.37
N ARG A 112 46.15 -20.02 14.61
CA ARG A 112 47.56 -20.25 14.88
C ARG A 112 47.98 -21.65 14.45
#